data_AF-A0A0Z8HZ42-F1
#
_entry.id   AF-A0A0Z8HZ42-F1
#
_cell.length_a   1.000
_cell.length_b   1.000
_cell.length_c   1.000
_cell.angle_alpha   90.00
_cell.angle_beta   90.00
_cell.angle_gamma   90.00
#
_symmetry.space_group_name_H-M   'P 1'
#
loop_
_entity.id
_entity.type
_entity.pdbx_description
1 polymer ?
#
loop_
_entity_poly.entity_id
_entity_poly.type
_entity_poly.pdbx_seq_one_letter_code
_entity_poly.pdbx_strand_id
1 'polypeptide(L)'
;MTTAQTYFYVFDQNNSGGYFVIDENVTSEIIIEATEEAKALERLEEILSQKPEYMEYCSCCGERWYPEYSDVYTRYWVSDEQYEEFEEVRDGHEAMFYPLDGEHRLIPWSRYSMYEYLPKKEVNG
;
A
#
# COMPACT_ATOMS: atom_id res chain seq x y z
N MET A 1 -15.14 20.25 -14.48
CA MET A 1 -14.49 18.96 -14.78
C MET A 1 -14.67 18.12 -13.54
N THR A 2 -15.42 17.02 -13.63
CA THR A 2 -15.50 16.03 -12.55
C THR A 2 -14.16 15.31 -12.56
N THR A 3 -13.34 15.48 -11.53
CA THR A 3 -12.22 14.58 -11.28
C THR A 3 -12.83 13.18 -11.09
N ALA A 4 -12.31 12.18 -11.80
CA ALA A 4 -12.70 10.80 -11.54
C ALA A 4 -12.40 10.48 -10.08
N GLN A 5 -13.31 9.77 -9.41
CA GLN A 5 -13.04 9.28 -8.06
C GLN A 5 -11.83 8.33 -8.11
N THR A 6 -10.84 8.56 -7.26
CA THR A 6 -9.71 7.64 -7.04
C THR A 6 -9.90 6.86 -5.75
N TYR A 7 -9.19 5.74 -5.65
CA TYR A 7 -9.09 4.89 -4.46
C TYR A 7 -7.62 4.61 -4.18
N PHE A 8 -7.36 4.20 -2.94
CA PHE A 8 -6.03 3.87 -2.44
C PHE A 8 -5.97 2.37 -2.20
N TYR A 9 -5.25 1.67 -3.08
CA TYR A 9 -5.06 0.23 -3.06
C TYR A 9 -3.79 -0.08 -2.28
N VAL A 10 -3.93 -0.82 -1.20
CA VAL A 10 -2.83 -1.15 -0.27
C VAL A 10 -2.45 -2.60 -0.47
N PHE A 11 -1.21 -2.82 -0.88
CA PHE A 11 -0.60 -4.13 -1.07
C PHE A 11 0.43 -4.35 0.03
N ASP A 12 0.31 -5.45 0.77
CA ASP A 12 1.26 -5.81 1.81
C ASP A 12 2.25 -6.87 1.36
N GLN A 13 3.51 -6.62 1.68
CA GLN A 13 4.58 -7.56 1.43
C GLN A 13 4.51 -8.65 2.50
N ASN A 14 4.49 -9.91 2.07
CA ASN A 14 4.70 -11.03 2.96
C ASN A 14 6.18 -11.06 3.39
N ASN A 15 6.42 -11.33 4.67
CA ASN A 15 7.76 -11.51 5.25
C ASN A 15 8.34 -12.90 4.89
N SER A 16 8.30 -13.25 3.61
CA SER A 16 8.75 -14.54 3.08
C SER A 16 10.26 -14.71 3.28
N GLY A 17 10.67 -15.80 3.92
CA GLY A 17 12.08 -15.99 4.31
C GLY A 17 12.55 -15.12 5.48
N GLY A 18 11.66 -14.41 6.18
CA GLY A 18 11.98 -13.70 7.41
C GLY A 18 12.63 -12.32 7.23
N TYR A 19 12.56 -11.75 6.04
CA TYR A 19 12.86 -10.33 5.80
C TYR A 19 11.84 -9.65 4.86
N PHE A 20 11.83 -8.31 4.89
CA PHE A 20 11.22 -7.48 3.85
C PHE A 20 12.26 -6.97 2.86
N VAL A 21 11.92 -6.90 1.58
CA VAL A 21 12.66 -6.18 0.55
C VAL A 21 12.25 -4.71 0.64
N ILE A 22 13.23 -3.83 0.89
CA ILE A 22 13.01 -2.40 1.10
C ILE A 22 14.08 -1.61 0.34
N ASP A 23 13.66 -0.63 -0.46
CA ASP A 23 14.52 0.35 -1.14
C ASP A 23 13.73 1.61 -1.54
N GLU A 24 14.23 2.37 -2.51
CA GLU A 24 13.56 3.58 -3.00
C GLU A 24 12.18 3.36 -3.65
N ASN A 25 11.85 2.15 -4.11
CA ASN A 25 10.59 1.85 -4.80
C ASN A 25 9.65 0.95 -3.99
N VAL A 26 10.14 0.19 -3.02
CA VAL A 26 9.30 -0.75 -2.24
C VAL A 26 9.61 -0.69 -0.75
N THR A 27 8.61 -0.97 0.08
CA THR A 27 8.73 -1.21 1.52
C THR A 27 7.79 -2.35 1.92
N SER A 28 7.51 -2.54 3.22
CA SER A 28 6.57 -3.56 3.70
C SER A 28 5.16 -3.39 3.15
N GLU A 29 4.76 -2.18 2.77
CA GLU A 29 3.45 -1.89 2.18
C GLU A 29 3.59 -0.87 1.02
N ILE A 30 2.88 -1.12 -0.09
CA ILE A 30 2.80 -0.22 -1.24
C ILE A 30 1.35 0.28 -1.35
N ILE A 31 1.19 1.58 -1.52
CA ILE A 31 -0.12 2.22 -1.70
C ILE A 31 -0.16 2.85 -3.09
N ILE A 32 -1.11 2.42 -3.91
CA ILE A 32 -1.29 2.93 -5.26
C ILE A 32 -2.61 3.68 -5.33
N GLU A 33 -2.55 4.95 -5.72
CA GLU A 33 -3.74 5.70 -6.06
C GLU A 33 -4.17 5.39 -7.50
N ALA A 34 -5.38 4.88 -7.68
CA ALA A 34 -5.91 4.53 -9.00
C ALA A 34 -7.43 4.76 -9.09
N THR A 35 -7.93 4.90 -10.31
CA THR A 35 -9.38 5.02 -10.56
C THR A 35 -10.12 3.68 -10.47
N GLU A 36 -9.40 2.57 -10.66
CA GLU A 36 -9.94 1.21 -10.62
C GLU A 36 -8.84 0.19 -10.28
N GLU A 37 -9.26 -1.01 -9.88
CA GLU A 37 -8.38 -2.06 -9.37
C GLU A 37 -7.42 -2.58 -10.45
N ALA A 38 -7.90 -2.75 -11.68
CA ALA A 38 -7.07 -3.18 -12.80
C ALA A 38 -5.88 -2.24 -13.02
N LYS A 39 -6.07 -0.93 -12.81
CA LYS A 39 -5.00 0.07 -12.93
C LYS A 39 -4.01 0.04 -11.77
N ALA A 40 -4.49 -0.25 -10.56
CA ALA A 40 -3.60 -0.47 -9.42
C ALA A 40 -2.75 -1.73 -9.61
N LEU A 41 -3.34 -2.82 -10.09
CA LEU A 41 -2.64 -4.07 -10.37
C LEU A 41 -1.60 -3.91 -11.50
N GLU A 42 -1.97 -3.26 -12.61
CA GLU A 42 -1.04 -2.94 -13.70
C GLU A 42 0.17 -2.16 -13.17
N ARG A 43 -0.08 -1.14 -12.32
CA ARG A 43 0.98 -0.34 -11.72
C ARG A 43 1.85 -1.13 -10.74
N LEU A 44 1.25 -2.01 -9.94
CA LEU A 44 2.00 -2.90 -9.04
C LEU A 44 2.91 -3.83 -9.84
N GLU A 45 2.40 -4.45 -10.91
CA GLU A 45 3.19 -5.32 -11.78
C GLU A 45 4.38 -4.58 -12.41
N GLU A 46 4.17 -3.36 -12.89
CA GLU A 46 5.24 -2.49 -13.36
C GLU A 46 6.33 -2.28 -12.31
N ILE A 47 5.95 -1.96 -11.06
CA ILE A 47 6.89 -1.75 -9.95
C ILE A 47 7.66 -3.04 -9.65
N LEU A 48 6.96 -4.15 -9.49
CA LEU A 48 7.55 -5.45 -9.12
C LEU A 48 8.44 -6.03 -10.22
N SER A 49 8.23 -5.65 -11.49
CA SER A 49 9.05 -6.07 -12.62
C SER A 49 10.42 -5.37 -12.72
N GLN A 50 10.63 -4.28 -11.97
CA GLN A 50 11.86 -3.49 -12.07
C GLN A 50 13.10 -4.23 -11.56
N LYS A 51 12.93 -5.08 -10.53
CA LYS A 51 14.01 -5.84 -9.89
C LYS A 51 13.52 -7.24 -9.53
N PRO A 52 14.25 -8.32 -9.90
CA PRO A 52 13.80 -9.69 -9.60
C PRO A 52 13.65 -9.96 -8.09
N GLU A 53 14.41 -9.27 -7.25
CA GLU A 53 14.38 -9.39 -5.79
C GLU A 53 13.00 -9.02 -5.21
N TYR A 54 12.23 -8.13 -5.88
CA TYR A 54 10.90 -7.71 -5.41
C TYR A 54 9.88 -8.85 -5.42
N MET A 55 10.13 -9.91 -6.19
CA MET A 55 9.27 -11.10 -6.26
C MET A 55 9.95 -12.33 -5.65
N GLU A 56 11.17 -12.23 -5.11
CA GLU A 56 11.84 -13.38 -4.50
C GLU A 56 11.13 -13.83 -3.23
N TYR A 57 10.88 -15.14 -3.11
CA TYR A 57 10.15 -15.71 -1.98
C TYR A 57 10.66 -17.11 -1.57
N CYS A 58 10.49 -17.48 -0.29
CA CYS A 58 10.62 -18.87 0.15
C CYS A 58 9.34 -19.62 -0.21
N SER A 59 9.47 -20.71 -0.97
CA SER A 59 8.36 -21.64 -1.24
C SER A 59 7.69 -22.19 0.03
N CYS A 60 8.43 -22.21 1.14
CA CYS A 60 7.95 -22.61 2.46
C CYS A 60 7.07 -21.55 3.17
N CYS A 61 7.28 -20.27 2.87
CA CYS A 61 6.62 -19.15 3.53
C CYS A 61 5.49 -18.54 2.68
N GLY A 62 5.44 -18.89 1.39
CA GLY A 62 4.50 -18.31 0.43
C GLY A 62 5.12 -17.15 -0.35
N GLU A 63 4.36 -16.67 -1.34
CA GLU A 63 4.76 -15.59 -2.24
C GLU A 63 5.00 -14.28 -1.50
N ARG A 64 5.80 -13.42 -2.11
CA ARG A 64 6.19 -12.12 -1.53
C ARG A 64 5.04 -11.12 -1.50
N TRP A 65 4.11 -11.24 -2.44
CA TRP A 65 2.95 -10.36 -2.60
C TRP A 65 1.74 -11.21 -2.92
N TYR A 66 0.57 -10.76 -2.49
CA TYR A 66 -0.71 -11.36 -2.89
C TYR A 66 -1.64 -10.27 -3.43
N PRO A 67 -1.43 -9.82 -4.68
CA PRO A 67 -2.14 -8.66 -5.24
C PRO A 67 -3.67 -8.75 -5.18
N GLU A 68 -4.21 -9.96 -5.22
CA GLU A 68 -5.64 -10.25 -5.18
C GLU A 68 -6.31 -9.95 -3.83
N TYR A 69 -5.52 -9.72 -2.77
CA TYR A 69 -6.02 -9.46 -1.42
C TYR A 69 -5.77 -8.02 -0.94
N SER A 70 -5.62 -7.06 -1.87
CA SER A 70 -5.41 -5.65 -1.51
C SER A 70 -6.55 -5.07 -0.66
N ASP A 71 -6.20 -4.25 0.33
CA ASP A 71 -7.16 -3.40 1.02
C ASP A 71 -7.44 -2.15 0.16
N VAL A 72 -8.69 -1.69 0.12
CA VAL A 72 -9.08 -0.53 -0.70
C VAL A 72 -9.76 0.53 0.14
N TYR A 73 -9.20 1.74 0.12
CA TYR A 73 -9.70 2.91 0.86
C TYR A 73 -10.09 4.06 -0.07
N THR A 74 -10.95 4.94 0.43
CA THR A 74 -11.37 6.17 -0.29
C THR A 74 -10.49 7.39 0.01
N ARG A 75 -9.63 7.28 1.02
CA ARG A 75 -8.55 8.22 1.37
C ARG A 75 -7.39 7.46 2.00
N TYR A 76 -6.18 8.01 1.95
CA TYR A 76 -4.98 7.45 2.60
C TYR A 76 -4.54 8.25 3.83
N TRP A 77 -5.18 9.37 4.13
CA TRP A 77 -4.83 10.26 5.23
C TRP A 77 -5.97 10.34 6.26
N VAL A 78 -5.62 10.30 7.54
CA VAL A 78 -6.52 10.55 8.68
C VAL A 78 -6.52 12.06 9.00
N SER A 79 -7.31 12.56 9.96
CA SER A 79 -7.14 13.97 10.38
C SER A 79 -5.81 14.16 11.11
N ASP A 80 -5.29 15.39 11.17
CA ASP A 80 -4.04 15.68 11.89
C ASP A 80 -4.16 15.34 13.39
N GLU A 81 -5.34 15.56 13.99
CA GLU A 81 -5.64 15.15 15.37
C GLU A 81 -5.57 13.62 15.55
N GLN A 82 -6.16 12.85 14.61
CA GLN A 82 -6.06 11.39 14.61
C GLN A 82 -4.62 10.94 14.35
N TYR A 83 -3.88 11.68 13.52
CA TYR A 83 -2.49 11.39 13.23
C TYR A 83 -1.61 11.52 14.47
N GLU A 84 -1.80 12.57 15.29
CA GLU A 84 -1.11 12.75 16.57
C GLU A 84 -1.37 11.58 17.53
N GLU A 85 -2.60 11.05 17.58
CA GLU A 85 -2.95 9.88 18.42
C GLU A 85 -2.16 8.61 18.01
N PHE A 86 -1.84 8.45 16.72
CA PHE A 86 -1.09 7.27 16.24
C PHE A 86 0.41 7.48 16.14
N GLU A 87 0.90 8.72 16.18
CA GLU A 87 2.33 9.00 16.08
C GLU A 87 3.13 8.30 17.19
N GLU A 88 2.60 8.25 18.41
CA GLU A 88 3.22 7.56 19.55
C GLU A 88 3.31 6.03 19.39
N VAL A 89 2.43 5.43 18.59
CA VAL A 89 2.30 3.96 18.42
C VAL A 89 2.74 3.45 17.04
N ARG A 90 3.00 4.34 16.08
CA ARG A 90 3.41 3.98 14.71
C ARG A 90 4.77 3.30 14.66
N ASP A 91 5.62 3.43 15.69
CA ASP A 91 6.99 2.90 15.73
C ASP A 91 7.79 3.14 14.42
N GLY A 92 7.49 4.24 13.72
CA GLY A 92 8.12 4.56 12.44
C GLY A 92 7.62 3.79 11.20
N HIS A 93 6.51 3.05 11.27
CA HIS A 93 5.92 2.36 10.11
C HIS A 93 5.57 3.31 8.94
N GLU A 94 6.05 2.99 7.74
CA GLU A 94 5.86 3.78 6.52
C GLU A 94 5.38 2.90 5.37
N ALA A 95 4.71 3.52 4.40
CA ALA A 95 4.35 2.88 3.14
C ALA A 95 4.93 3.65 1.97
N MET A 96 5.22 2.94 0.87
CA MET A 96 5.60 3.57 -0.38
C MET A 96 4.34 3.97 -1.14
N PHE A 97 4.12 5.27 -1.29
CA PHE A 97 2.95 5.81 -1.96
C PHE A 97 3.25 6.19 -3.41
N TYR A 98 2.47 5.62 -4.32
CA TYR A 98 2.44 5.93 -5.74
C TYR A 98 1.16 6.72 -6.06
N PRO A 99 1.24 8.05 -6.20
CA PRO A 99 0.08 8.87 -6.57
C PRO A 99 -0.36 8.58 -8.00
N LEU A 100 -1.60 8.96 -8.34
CA LEU A 100 -2.11 8.81 -9.71
C LEU A 100 -1.23 9.57 -10.71
N ASP A 101 -0.77 10.76 -10.32
CA ASP A 101 0.16 11.60 -11.06
C ASP A 101 1.29 12.08 -10.13
N GLY A 102 2.53 12.01 -10.62
CA GLY A 102 3.72 12.50 -9.93
C GLY A 102 4.64 11.40 -9.40
N GLU A 103 5.65 11.82 -8.64
CA GLU A 103 6.67 10.93 -8.09
C GLU A 103 6.16 10.17 -6.87
N HIS A 104 6.63 8.93 -6.72
CA HIS A 104 6.40 8.13 -5.53
C HIS A 104 7.18 8.69 -4.34
N ARG A 105 6.72 8.38 -3.14
CA ARG A 105 7.36 8.82 -1.89
C ARG A 105 6.96 7.94 -0.72
N LEU A 106 7.81 7.90 0.30
CA LEU A 106 7.42 7.36 1.60
C LEU A 106 6.38 8.28 2.25
N ILE A 107 5.37 7.68 2.86
CA ILE A 107 4.40 8.37 3.69
C ILE A 107 4.30 7.69 5.06
N PRO A 108 4.01 8.47 6.12
CA PRO A 108 3.64 7.89 7.42
C PRO A 108 2.43 6.98 7.26
N TRP A 109 2.52 5.75 7.77
CA TRP A 109 1.47 4.77 7.58
C TRP A 109 1.48 3.68 8.65
N SER A 110 0.33 3.42 9.27
CA SER A 110 0.12 2.25 10.12
C SER A 110 -1.24 1.65 9.82
N ARG A 111 -1.28 0.68 8.88
CA ARG A 111 -2.53 0.05 8.41
C ARG A 111 -3.46 -0.34 9.57
N TYR A 112 -2.91 -1.01 10.59
CA TYR A 112 -3.70 -1.49 11.72
C TYR A 112 -4.18 -0.38 12.65
N SER A 113 -3.36 0.66 12.89
CA SER A 113 -3.79 1.81 13.68
C SER A 113 -4.82 2.67 12.95
N MET A 114 -4.76 2.71 11.62
CA MET A 114 -5.61 3.57 10.78
C MET A 114 -6.91 2.90 10.32
N TYR A 115 -7.09 1.57 10.51
CA TYR A 115 -8.20 0.80 9.94
C TYR A 115 -9.59 1.32 10.36
N GLU A 116 -9.70 1.90 11.55
CA GLU A 116 -10.95 2.41 12.14
C GLU A 116 -11.34 3.79 11.57
N TYR A 117 -10.39 4.48 10.95
CA TYR A 117 -10.53 5.86 10.50
C TYR A 117 -10.51 6.00 8.98
N LEU A 118 -9.90 5.04 8.28
CA LEU A 118 -9.89 5.01 6.83
C LEU A 118 -11.16 4.34 6.30
N PRO A 119 -12.05 5.05 5.59
CA PRO A 119 -13.25 4.47 5.01
C PRO A 119 -12.86 3.50 3.90
N LYS A 120 -13.12 2.21 4.13
CA LYS A 120 -12.97 1.18 3.11
C LYS A 120 -13.98 1.39 1.99
N LYS A 121 -13.59 1.05 0.76
CA LYS A 121 -14.52 1.01 -0.37
C LYS A 121 -15.60 -0.03 -0.07
N GLU A 122 -16.87 0.36 -0.10
CA GLU A 122 -17.97 -0.60 0.03
C GLU A 122 -17.90 -1.60 -1.13
N VAL A 123 -17.63 -2.86 -0.81
CA VAL A 123 -17.76 -3.97 -1.75
C VAL A 123 -19.21 -4.41 -1.67
N ASN A 124 -20.05 -3.89 -2.58
CA ASN A 124 -21.38 -4.46 -2.77
C ASN A 124 -21.17 -5.88 -3.30
N GLY A 125 -21.33 -6.87 -2.42
CA GLY A 125 -21.24 -8.30 -2.76
C GLY A 125 -22.36 -8.77 -3.67
#